data_AF-D7AW64-F1
#
_entry.id   AF-D7AW64-F1
#
_cell.length_a   1.000
_cell.length_b   1.000
_cell.length_c   1.000
_cell.angle_alpha   90.00
_cell.angle_beta   90.00
_cell.angle_gamma   90.00
#
_symmetry.space_group_name_H-M   'P 1'
#
loop_
_entity.id
_entity.type
_entity.pdbx_description
1 polymer ?
#
loop_
_entity_poly.entity_id
_entity_poly.type
_entity_poly.pdbx_seq_one_letter_code
_entity_poly.pdbx_strand_id
1 'polypeptide(L)'
;MFASFFRRVFVLVSSCVVATAAATLATVPPEELTERLEPDPGPEPRLAHSRTLLSPIQGPSAPLPRPGQVSACAAPGRDEVVTLPDTGAPEGGRPLWIRRPSGPDSADLPVLYLLHGSASTHETLMDEDVGALLDRQMCRSGVEFVIAAPYGQESGGATTEWGDAADGGFALESFVTGAAVEAVEGEHTRPRALRAVGGFSMGGYGAAALALRHPDLYTQVVSWAGYFRVDDPYGVFGGDTGPHSPDRLLGSQGVRDLRFMLVEGTEDHTPLQRGSIHGEAERFAGLLTERGMTVATLHPHGGHDFTTWKRSFPDAVDFLVSGWSSAP
;
A
#
# COMPACT_ATOMS: atom_id res chain seq x y z
N MET A 1 -9.45 1.21 -55.98
CA MET A 1 -8.17 1.85 -56.33
C MET A 1 -7.21 1.52 -55.21
N PHE A 2 -6.06 0.94 -55.56
CA PHE A 2 -5.03 0.34 -54.70
C PHE A 2 -4.28 1.34 -53.81
N ALA A 3 -3.81 0.88 -52.64
CA ALA A 3 -2.43 1.05 -52.08
C ALA A 3 -2.48 0.60 -50.59
N SER A 4 -1.94 -0.53 -50.13
CA SER A 4 -0.61 -1.17 -50.22
C SER A 4 0.52 -0.45 -49.49
N PHE A 5 0.86 -1.03 -48.32
CA PHE A 5 2.18 -1.26 -47.71
C PHE A 5 3.14 -0.07 -47.47
N PHE A 6 3.77 -0.04 -46.28
CA PHE A 6 5.15 -0.53 -46.10
C PHE A 6 5.54 -0.69 -44.62
N ARG A 7 5.92 -1.92 -44.25
CA ARG A 7 6.79 -2.27 -43.11
C ARG A 7 8.19 -1.70 -43.34
N ARG A 8 8.89 -1.30 -42.27
CA ARG A 8 10.35 -1.35 -42.24
C ARG A 8 10.84 -2.01 -40.94
N VAL A 9 11.49 -3.14 -41.16
CA VAL A 9 12.35 -3.87 -40.23
C VAL A 9 13.73 -3.23 -40.28
N PHE A 10 14.40 -3.11 -39.13
CA PHE A 10 15.86 -3.02 -39.06
C PHE A 10 16.37 -4.04 -38.03
N VAL A 11 17.38 -4.79 -38.45
CA VAL A 11 18.15 -5.80 -37.72
C VAL A 11 19.63 -5.45 -37.93
N LEU A 12 20.49 -5.92 -37.03
CA LEU A 12 21.98 -5.98 -37.07
C LEU A 12 22.70 -4.73 -36.48
N VAL A 13 23.77 -4.79 -35.67
CA VAL A 13 24.75 -5.83 -35.29
C VAL A 13 25.31 -5.54 -33.88
N SER A 14 25.63 -6.62 -33.17
CA SER A 14 26.73 -6.84 -32.20
C SER A 14 27.82 -5.76 -32.07
N SER A 15 28.35 -5.57 -30.86
CA SER A 15 29.80 -5.64 -30.63
C SER A 15 30.14 -5.76 -29.15
N CYS A 16 30.70 -6.92 -28.80
CA CYS A 16 31.48 -7.15 -27.59
C CYS A 16 32.77 -6.32 -27.63
N VAL A 17 33.15 -5.72 -26.50
CA VAL A 17 34.56 -5.50 -26.17
C VAL A 17 34.78 -5.92 -24.72
N VAL A 18 35.56 -6.98 -24.58
CA VAL A 18 36.22 -7.40 -23.34
C VAL A 18 37.57 -6.69 -23.29
N ALA A 19 37.93 -6.12 -22.15
CA ALA A 19 39.31 -5.83 -21.80
C ALA A 19 39.56 -6.35 -20.38
N THR A 20 40.51 -7.28 -20.27
CA THR A 20 41.06 -7.85 -19.04
C THR A 20 42.51 -7.40 -18.86
N ALA A 21 43.05 -7.68 -17.66
CA ALA A 21 44.45 -7.63 -17.20
C ALA A 21 44.89 -6.30 -16.54
N ALA A 22 45.60 -6.28 -15.41
CA ALA A 22 46.11 -7.33 -14.52
C ALA A 22 46.68 -6.71 -13.23
N ALA A 23 46.82 -7.58 -12.20
CA ALA A 23 47.96 -7.70 -11.27
C ALA A 23 48.26 -6.54 -10.28
N THR A 24 48.68 -6.72 -9.03
CA THR A 24 49.08 -7.90 -8.22
C THR A 24 49.27 -7.44 -6.76
N LEU A 25 48.84 -8.31 -5.83
CA LEU A 25 49.50 -8.73 -4.59
C LEU A 25 50.38 -7.76 -3.77
N ALA A 26 49.98 -7.56 -2.51
CA ALA A 26 50.89 -7.71 -1.37
C ALA A 26 50.12 -8.36 -0.20
N THR A 27 50.56 -9.56 0.16
CA THR A 27 50.11 -10.39 1.27
C THR A 27 51.10 -10.30 2.44
N VAL A 28 50.69 -10.90 3.57
CA VAL A 28 51.51 -11.51 4.66
C VAL A 28 51.75 -10.62 5.90
N PRO A 29 51.70 -11.14 7.16
CA PRO A 29 50.79 -12.11 7.81
C PRO A 29 50.53 -11.71 9.32
N PRO A 30 50.04 -12.60 10.23
CA PRO A 30 49.60 -12.25 11.58
C PRO A 30 50.66 -12.54 12.66
N GLU A 31 50.51 -11.92 13.84
CA GLU A 31 51.14 -12.38 15.08
C GLU A 31 50.09 -12.56 16.19
N GLU A 32 49.92 -13.82 16.60
CA GLU A 32 49.50 -14.20 17.94
C GLU A 32 50.67 -13.96 18.90
N LEU A 33 50.39 -13.37 20.06
CA LEU A 33 51.20 -13.57 21.26
C LEU A 33 50.27 -13.76 22.46
N THR A 34 50.21 -15.00 22.90
CA THR A 34 49.71 -15.40 24.20
C THR A 34 50.75 -15.04 25.24
N GLU A 35 50.38 -14.25 26.25
CA GLU A 35 51.14 -14.21 27.49
C GLU A 35 50.20 -14.16 28.69
N ARG A 36 50.37 -15.18 29.55
CA ARG A 36 49.70 -15.36 30.83
C ARG A 36 50.43 -14.54 31.88
N LEU A 37 49.70 -13.72 32.62
CA LEU A 37 50.10 -13.24 33.94
C LEU A 37 48.86 -13.18 34.85
N GLU A 38 48.80 -14.09 35.81
CA GLU A 38 48.05 -13.94 37.08
C GLU A 38 49.07 -13.44 38.12
N PRO A 39 48.73 -12.50 39.03
CA PRO A 39 48.34 -12.97 40.38
C PRO A 39 47.35 -12.09 41.20
N ASP A 40 46.69 -12.80 42.11
CA ASP A 40 46.20 -12.44 43.47
C ASP A 40 44.75 -11.93 43.67
N PRO A 41 43.92 -12.58 44.53
CA PRO A 41 42.49 -12.27 44.68
C PRO A 41 42.24 -11.24 45.80
N GLY A 42 41.84 -10.02 45.41
CA GLY A 42 41.24 -9.05 46.30
C GLY A 42 39.75 -9.35 46.59
N PRO A 43 39.18 -8.84 47.69
CA PRO A 43 37.86 -9.25 48.18
C PRO A 43 36.74 -8.77 47.26
N GLU A 44 35.79 -9.65 46.92
CA GLU A 44 34.63 -9.34 46.10
C GLU A 44 33.80 -8.17 46.68
N PRO A 45 33.49 -7.12 45.90
CA PRO A 45 32.43 -6.21 46.24
C PRO A 45 31.09 -6.87 45.90
N ARG A 46 30.24 -7.11 46.91
CA ARG A 46 28.84 -7.49 46.68
C ARG A 46 28.12 -6.34 45.98
N LEU A 47 28.01 -6.43 44.66
CA LEU A 47 27.06 -5.64 43.89
C LEU A 47 25.66 -6.11 44.26
N ALA A 48 24.94 -5.25 44.99
CA ALA A 48 23.50 -5.35 45.14
C ALA A 48 22.88 -5.38 43.74
N HIS A 49 22.40 -6.54 43.32
CA HIS A 49 21.63 -6.67 42.10
C HIS A 49 20.23 -6.11 42.38
N SER A 50 20.11 -4.79 42.33
CA SER A 50 18.83 -4.18 41.99
C SER A 50 18.51 -4.63 40.56
N ARG A 51 17.79 -5.74 40.45
CA ARG A 51 17.09 -6.12 39.22
C ARG A 51 15.99 -5.10 39.01
N THR A 52 16.36 -3.94 38.49
CA THR A 52 15.41 -3.10 37.76
C THR A 52 15.02 -3.92 36.54
N LEU A 53 13.89 -4.61 36.62
CA LEU A 53 13.22 -5.15 35.45
C LEU A 53 12.77 -3.95 34.62
N LEU A 54 13.69 -3.41 33.82
CA LEU A 54 13.32 -2.65 32.64
C LEU A 54 12.64 -3.66 31.73
N SER A 55 11.31 -3.68 31.75
CA SER A 55 10.56 -4.27 30.64
C SER A 55 11.14 -3.67 29.36
N PRO A 56 11.55 -4.48 28.37
CA PRO A 56 11.83 -3.92 27.07
C PRO A 56 10.55 -3.22 26.65
N ILE A 57 10.64 -1.95 26.31
CA ILE A 57 9.61 -1.34 25.46
C ILE A 57 9.75 -2.11 24.15
N GLN A 58 8.99 -3.20 24.00
CA GLN A 58 8.87 -3.89 22.73
C GLN A 58 8.16 -2.89 21.83
N GLY A 59 8.95 -2.22 20.99
CA GLY A 59 8.41 -1.56 19.81
C GLY A 59 7.63 -2.59 18.98
N PRO A 60 6.71 -2.12 18.13
CA PRO A 60 5.90 -3.01 17.31
C PRO A 60 6.80 -3.97 16.54
N SER A 61 6.49 -5.26 16.57
CA SER A 61 7.30 -6.27 15.89
C SER A 61 6.80 -6.44 14.46
N ALA A 62 7.71 -6.33 13.49
CA ALA A 62 7.36 -6.58 12.09
C ALA A 62 6.79 -8.00 11.93
N PRO A 63 5.65 -8.17 11.23
CA PRO A 63 5.06 -9.49 11.05
C PRO A 63 6.01 -10.38 10.24
N LEU A 64 6.30 -11.56 10.78
CA LEU A 64 7.12 -12.56 10.09
C LEU A 64 6.23 -13.51 9.29
N PRO A 65 6.45 -13.70 7.98
CA PRO A 65 5.70 -14.64 7.17
C PRO A 65 5.76 -16.08 7.71
N ARG A 66 4.58 -16.68 7.92
CA ARG A 66 4.43 -18.10 8.30
C ARG A 66 3.39 -18.81 7.40
N PRO A 67 3.73 -19.08 6.13
CA PRO A 67 2.80 -19.69 5.17
C PRO A 67 2.11 -20.94 5.71
N GLY A 68 0.78 -21.01 5.58
CA GLY A 68 -0.01 -22.15 6.05
C GLY A 68 -0.19 -22.26 7.57
N GLN A 69 0.37 -21.34 8.36
CA GLN A 69 0.40 -21.41 9.84
C GLN A 69 -0.28 -20.21 10.51
N VAL A 70 -1.18 -19.53 9.81
CA VAL A 70 -1.94 -18.39 10.30
C VAL A 70 -3.42 -18.70 10.47
N SER A 71 -4.14 -17.91 11.26
CA SER A 71 -5.54 -18.20 11.60
C SER A 71 -6.48 -18.20 10.38
N ALA A 72 -6.18 -17.36 9.38
CA ALA A 72 -6.86 -17.30 8.10
C ALA A 72 -6.84 -18.63 7.30
N CYS A 73 -5.92 -19.56 7.62
CA CYS A 73 -5.92 -20.89 7.01
C CYS A 73 -6.97 -21.85 7.60
N ALA A 74 -7.38 -21.61 8.86
CA ALA A 74 -8.25 -22.51 9.61
C ALA A 74 -9.71 -22.04 9.61
N ALA A 75 -9.94 -20.73 9.62
CA ALA A 75 -11.27 -20.15 9.64
C ALA A 75 -11.30 -18.84 8.84
N PRO A 76 -12.42 -18.52 8.17
CA PRO A 76 -12.57 -17.25 7.45
C PRO A 76 -12.49 -16.07 8.43
N GLY A 77 -12.09 -14.91 7.90
CA GLY A 77 -12.20 -13.64 8.60
C GLY A 77 -13.65 -13.32 8.99
N ARG A 78 -13.79 -12.46 10.00
CA ARG A 78 -15.07 -11.97 10.52
C ARG A 78 -15.36 -10.60 9.97
N ASP A 79 -16.55 -10.43 9.41
CA ASP A 79 -17.06 -9.16 8.94
C ASP A 79 -17.80 -8.42 10.04
N GLU A 80 -17.55 -7.13 10.12
CA GLU A 80 -18.26 -6.15 10.93
C GLU A 80 -18.55 -4.93 10.06
N VAL A 81 -19.76 -4.41 10.10
CA VAL A 81 -20.09 -3.12 9.47
C VAL A 81 -20.50 -2.16 10.58
N VAL A 82 -19.68 -1.15 10.81
CA VAL A 82 -19.97 -0.08 11.77
C VAL A 82 -20.44 1.16 11.02
N THR A 83 -21.37 1.91 11.60
CA THR A 83 -21.81 3.19 11.03
C THR A 83 -21.29 4.32 11.91
N LEU A 84 -20.41 5.15 11.34
CA LEU A 84 -19.82 6.28 12.05
C LEU A 84 -20.60 7.57 11.74
N PRO A 85 -20.78 8.50 12.69
CA PRO A 85 -21.42 9.79 12.41
C PRO A 85 -20.69 10.54 11.29
N ASP A 86 -21.42 10.94 10.26
CA ASP A 86 -20.92 11.81 9.19
C ASP A 86 -22.09 12.51 8.50
N THR A 87 -22.14 13.84 8.63
CA THR A 87 -23.20 14.67 8.05
C THR A 87 -23.17 14.71 6.52
N GLY A 88 -22.04 14.38 5.89
CA GLY A 88 -21.91 14.28 4.44
C GLY A 88 -22.34 12.92 3.87
N ALA A 89 -22.81 11.99 4.70
CA ALA A 89 -23.34 10.70 4.27
C ALA A 89 -24.87 10.75 4.04
N PRO A 90 -25.43 9.94 3.11
CA PRO A 90 -26.87 9.92 2.78
C PRO A 90 -27.84 9.84 3.96
N GLU A 91 -27.46 9.16 5.04
CA GLU A 91 -28.30 8.95 6.21
C GLU A 91 -27.70 9.57 7.49
N GLY A 92 -26.76 10.50 7.35
CA GLY A 92 -26.06 11.14 8.48
C GLY A 92 -25.06 10.22 9.21
N GLY A 93 -24.86 9.01 8.70
CA GLY A 93 -23.83 8.07 9.13
C GLY A 93 -23.19 7.37 7.94
N ARG A 94 -21.88 7.15 8.02
CA ARG A 94 -21.08 6.51 6.99
C ARG A 94 -20.72 5.09 7.41
N PRO A 95 -21.18 4.07 6.65
CA PRO A 95 -20.76 2.69 6.89
C PRO A 95 -19.26 2.49 6.66
N LEU A 96 -18.67 1.62 7.46
CA LEU A 96 -17.30 1.14 7.35
C LEU A 96 -17.31 -0.37 7.55
N TRP A 97 -16.99 -1.10 6.49
CA TRP A 97 -16.79 -2.54 6.57
C TRP A 97 -15.40 -2.84 7.10
N ILE A 98 -15.32 -3.64 8.16
CA ILE A 98 -14.09 -4.10 8.78
C ILE A 98 -14.10 -5.63 8.74
N ARG A 99 -13.14 -6.21 8.02
CA ARG A 99 -12.88 -7.64 8.05
C ARG A 99 -11.62 -7.92 8.85
N ARG A 100 -11.75 -8.67 9.94
CA ARG A 100 -10.63 -9.10 10.78
C ARG A 100 -10.31 -10.57 10.57
N PRO A 101 -9.02 -10.97 10.56
CA PRO A 101 -8.63 -12.37 10.67
C PRO A 101 -9.29 -13.05 11.89
N SER A 102 -9.39 -14.38 11.86
CA SER A 102 -10.06 -15.12 12.94
C SER A 102 -9.27 -15.14 14.26
N GLY A 103 -7.97 -14.87 14.20
CA GLY A 103 -7.06 -14.69 15.32
C GLY A 103 -7.29 -13.40 16.14
N PRO A 104 -6.45 -13.18 17.17
CA PRO A 104 -6.52 -11.98 18.00
C PRO A 104 -6.09 -10.74 17.22
N ASP A 105 -6.70 -9.60 17.55
CA ASP A 105 -6.22 -8.30 17.07
C ASP A 105 -5.05 -7.79 17.93
N SER A 106 -4.18 -6.96 17.36
CA SER A 106 -3.06 -6.34 18.06
C SER A 106 -2.50 -5.13 17.30
N ALA A 107 -1.65 -4.33 17.97
CA ALA A 107 -0.95 -3.20 17.34
C ALA A 107 0.10 -3.64 16.28
N ASP A 108 0.47 -4.93 16.28
CA ASP A 108 1.41 -5.53 15.31
C ASP A 108 0.70 -6.12 14.09
N LEU A 109 -0.64 -6.14 14.07
CA LEU A 109 -1.42 -6.65 12.95
C LEU A 109 -1.60 -5.55 11.89
N PRO A 110 -1.07 -5.71 10.66
CA PRO A 110 -1.24 -4.71 9.62
C PRO A 110 -2.69 -4.44 9.26
N VAL A 111 -2.92 -3.29 8.63
CA VAL A 111 -4.22 -2.89 8.09
C VAL A 111 -4.09 -2.40 6.65
N LEU A 112 -5.01 -2.85 5.81
CA LEU A 112 -5.23 -2.36 4.46
C LEU A 112 -6.56 -1.58 4.44
N TYR A 113 -6.47 -0.25 4.34
CA TYR A 113 -7.64 0.58 4.04
C TYR A 113 -7.93 0.48 2.55
N LEU A 114 -9.09 -0.05 2.19
CA LEU A 114 -9.44 -0.47 0.83
C LEU A 114 -10.58 0.36 0.26
N LEU A 115 -10.26 1.19 -0.73
CA LEU A 115 -11.16 2.18 -1.32
C LEU A 115 -11.83 1.62 -2.57
N HIS A 116 -13.17 1.70 -2.59
CA HIS A 116 -13.95 1.30 -3.76
C HIS A 116 -13.92 2.35 -4.89
N GLY A 117 -14.43 1.96 -6.07
CA GLY A 117 -14.52 2.82 -7.25
C GLY A 117 -15.78 3.67 -7.29
N SER A 118 -15.89 4.54 -8.30
CA SER A 118 -16.98 5.51 -8.44
C SER A 118 -18.37 4.88 -8.58
N ALA A 119 -18.48 3.70 -9.17
CA ALA A 119 -19.74 2.98 -9.36
C ALA A 119 -20.01 1.88 -8.32
N SER A 120 -19.22 1.81 -7.24
CA SER A 120 -19.31 0.75 -6.22
C SER A 120 -19.37 1.31 -4.81
N THR A 121 -19.54 0.43 -3.82
CA THR A 121 -19.52 0.72 -2.39
C THR A 121 -18.70 -0.36 -1.66
N HIS A 122 -18.58 -0.26 -0.34
CA HIS A 122 -18.04 -1.34 0.49
C HIS A 122 -18.82 -2.65 0.32
N GLU A 123 -20.14 -2.59 0.12
CA GLU A 123 -21.00 -3.77 -0.14
C GLU A 123 -20.61 -4.46 -1.44
N THR A 124 -20.29 -3.70 -2.50
CA THR A 124 -19.79 -4.29 -3.75
C THR A 124 -18.50 -5.07 -3.52
N LEU A 125 -17.58 -4.58 -2.66
CA LEU A 125 -16.36 -5.31 -2.34
C LEU A 125 -16.64 -6.61 -1.57
N MET A 126 -17.67 -6.61 -0.72
CA MET A 126 -18.15 -7.80 -0.02
C MET A 126 -18.77 -8.81 -1.02
N ASP A 127 -19.65 -8.34 -1.89
CA ASP A 127 -20.35 -9.15 -2.91
C ASP A 127 -19.38 -9.72 -3.95
N GLU A 128 -18.29 -9.01 -4.23
CA GLU A 128 -17.19 -9.46 -5.08
C GLU A 128 -16.21 -10.39 -4.35
N ASP A 129 -16.53 -10.90 -3.16
CA ASP A 129 -15.71 -11.84 -2.39
C ASP A 129 -14.28 -11.34 -2.10
N VAL A 130 -14.04 -10.03 -2.11
CA VAL A 130 -12.69 -9.46 -1.94
C VAL A 130 -12.08 -9.90 -0.60
N GLY A 131 -12.89 -9.89 0.46
CA GLY A 131 -12.47 -10.34 1.79
C GLY A 131 -12.01 -11.79 1.81
N ALA A 132 -12.84 -12.71 1.30
CA ALA A 132 -12.50 -14.14 1.26
C ALA A 132 -11.32 -14.46 0.31
N LEU A 133 -11.16 -13.69 -0.77
CA LEU A 133 -10.01 -13.79 -1.66
C LEU A 133 -8.71 -13.37 -0.95
N LEU A 134 -8.74 -12.28 -0.19
CA LEU A 134 -7.60 -11.78 0.57
C LEU A 134 -7.25 -12.69 1.76
N ASP A 135 -8.23 -13.29 2.45
CA ASP A 135 -7.97 -14.33 3.47
C ASP A 135 -7.14 -15.49 2.91
N ARG A 136 -7.45 -15.94 1.67
CA ARG A 136 -6.65 -16.98 1.01
C ARG A 136 -5.21 -16.54 0.77
N GLN A 137 -5.00 -15.26 0.48
CA GLN A 137 -3.66 -14.71 0.29
C GLN A 137 -2.93 -14.56 1.62
N MET A 138 -3.62 -14.23 2.72
CA MET A 138 -3.06 -14.24 4.08
C MET A 138 -2.58 -15.64 4.45
N CYS A 139 -3.39 -16.67 4.17
CA CYS A 139 -2.97 -18.05 4.39
C CYS A 139 -1.74 -18.43 3.54
N ARG A 140 -1.71 -18.03 2.26
CA ARG A 140 -0.58 -18.30 1.36
C ARG A 140 0.70 -17.60 1.82
N SER A 141 0.63 -16.30 2.05
CA SER A 141 1.79 -15.47 2.42
C SER A 141 2.23 -15.71 3.86
N GLY A 142 1.30 -16.13 4.72
CA GLY A 142 1.57 -16.31 6.14
C GLY A 142 1.61 -15.02 6.94
N VAL A 143 1.04 -13.93 6.42
CA VAL A 143 0.86 -12.67 7.14
C VAL A 143 -0.61 -12.28 7.08
N GLU A 144 -1.19 -12.09 8.25
CA GLU A 144 -2.58 -11.67 8.41
C GLU A 144 -2.67 -10.16 8.46
N PHE A 145 -3.79 -9.59 8.04
CA PHE A 145 -4.03 -8.15 8.12
C PHE A 145 -5.53 -7.86 8.21
N VAL A 146 -5.89 -6.71 8.77
CA VAL A 146 -7.26 -6.18 8.76
C VAL A 146 -7.55 -5.54 7.41
N ILE A 147 -8.76 -5.73 6.89
CA ILE A 147 -9.27 -4.98 5.73
C ILE A 147 -10.31 -4.01 6.24
N ALA A 148 -10.16 -2.72 5.89
CA ALA A 148 -11.09 -1.67 6.27
C ALA A 148 -11.58 -0.94 5.02
N ALA A 149 -12.84 -1.09 4.66
CA ALA A 149 -13.45 -0.54 3.46
C ALA A 149 -14.55 0.48 3.83
N PRO A 150 -14.24 1.78 3.86
CA PRO A 150 -15.23 2.83 4.12
C PRO A 150 -16.23 2.96 2.95
N TYR A 151 -17.44 3.45 3.24
CA TYR A 151 -18.39 3.90 2.23
C TYR A 151 -17.98 5.29 1.71
N GLY A 152 -17.56 5.35 0.45
CA GLY A 152 -17.00 6.52 -0.22
C GLY A 152 -17.97 7.30 -1.13
N GLN A 153 -19.26 7.00 -1.10
CA GLN A 153 -20.27 7.75 -1.87
C GLN A 153 -20.88 8.88 -1.02
N GLU A 154 -21.58 9.79 -1.68
CA GLU A 154 -22.26 10.92 -1.05
C GLU A 154 -23.74 11.02 -1.48
N SER A 155 -24.45 11.93 -0.81
CA SER A 155 -25.85 12.29 -1.05
C SER A 155 -26.09 12.99 -2.41
N GLY A 156 -26.03 12.23 -3.50
CA GLY A 156 -26.18 12.83 -4.84
C GLY A 156 -25.64 11.97 -5.99
N GLY A 157 -24.84 10.96 -5.65
CA GLY A 157 -24.20 10.06 -6.62
C GLY A 157 -23.02 10.69 -7.36
N ALA A 158 -22.45 11.78 -6.84
CA ALA A 158 -21.21 12.37 -7.32
C ALA A 158 -20.02 11.44 -7.05
N THR A 159 -19.06 11.42 -7.98
CA THR A 159 -17.76 10.81 -7.68
C THR A 159 -17.04 11.70 -6.70
N THR A 160 -16.83 11.19 -5.49
CA THR A 160 -16.24 11.96 -4.38
C THR A 160 -14.74 12.17 -4.55
N GLU A 161 -14.10 11.44 -5.49
CA GLU A 161 -12.66 11.39 -5.65
C GLU A 161 -11.91 11.10 -4.34
N TRP A 162 -12.59 10.48 -3.36
CA TRP A 162 -12.10 10.29 -1.99
C TRP A 162 -11.56 11.57 -1.33
N GLY A 163 -12.11 12.71 -1.72
CA GLY A 163 -11.68 14.04 -1.29
C GLY A 163 -12.61 14.72 -0.29
N ASP A 164 -12.13 15.80 0.29
CA ASP A 164 -13.00 16.76 0.99
C ASP A 164 -13.57 17.75 -0.03
N ALA A 165 -14.90 17.88 -0.06
CA ALA A 165 -15.57 18.76 -1.00
C ALA A 165 -15.28 20.23 -0.67
N ALA A 166 -14.89 21.01 -1.69
CA ALA A 166 -14.52 22.41 -1.54
C ALA A 166 -15.70 23.31 -1.08
N ASP A 167 -16.94 22.87 -1.29
CA ASP A 167 -18.15 23.53 -0.81
C ASP A 167 -18.57 23.10 0.61
N GLY A 168 -17.86 22.14 1.21
CA GLY A 168 -18.14 21.60 2.54
C GLY A 168 -19.28 20.57 2.59
N GLY A 169 -19.77 20.07 1.45
CA GLY A 169 -20.87 19.09 1.40
C GLY A 169 -20.53 17.73 2.01
N PHE A 170 -19.28 17.30 1.90
CA PHE A 170 -18.75 16.07 2.50
C PHE A 170 -17.23 16.17 2.75
N ALA A 171 -16.69 15.31 3.61
CA ALA A 171 -15.28 15.29 3.97
C ALA A 171 -14.70 13.86 3.99
N LEU A 172 -14.58 13.24 2.79
CA LEU A 172 -14.15 11.83 2.69
C LEU A 172 -12.66 11.63 2.97
N GLU A 173 -11.80 12.58 2.60
CA GLU A 173 -10.38 12.51 2.95
C GLU A 173 -10.24 12.55 4.47
N SER A 174 -10.85 13.54 5.12
CA SER A 174 -10.86 13.68 6.59
C SER A 174 -11.47 12.46 7.30
N PHE A 175 -12.55 11.89 6.76
CA PHE A 175 -13.18 10.70 7.32
C PHE A 175 -12.25 9.49 7.29
N VAL A 176 -11.64 9.21 6.12
CA VAL A 176 -10.81 8.01 5.92
C VAL A 176 -9.50 8.10 6.68
N THR A 177 -8.92 9.30 6.81
CA THR A 177 -7.63 9.49 7.50
C THR A 177 -7.75 9.75 9.00
N GLY A 178 -8.97 9.98 9.49
CA GLY A 178 -9.27 10.21 10.91
C GLY A 178 -10.24 9.17 11.47
N ALA A 179 -11.53 9.45 11.36
CA ALA A 179 -12.60 8.66 12.01
C ALA A 179 -12.55 7.17 11.67
N ALA A 180 -12.27 6.81 10.42
CA ALA A 180 -12.14 5.41 10.01
C ALA A 180 -10.93 4.74 10.67
N VAL A 181 -9.78 5.43 10.77
CA VAL A 181 -8.58 4.90 11.45
C VAL A 181 -8.86 4.66 12.93
N GLU A 182 -9.48 5.63 13.60
CA GLU A 182 -9.84 5.50 15.02
C GLU A 182 -10.80 4.33 15.27
N ALA A 183 -11.82 4.17 14.42
CA ALA A 183 -12.79 3.09 14.55
C ALA A 183 -12.22 1.69 14.26
N VAL A 184 -11.32 1.58 13.28
CA VAL A 184 -10.68 0.30 12.94
C VAL A 184 -9.71 -0.13 14.02
N GLU A 185 -8.89 0.80 14.50
CA GLU A 185 -7.74 0.46 15.33
C GLU A 185 -8.04 0.44 16.82
N GLY A 186 -8.94 1.31 17.30
CA GLY A 186 -9.32 1.40 18.70
C GLY A 186 -8.10 1.47 19.64
N GLU A 187 -8.03 0.56 20.61
CA GLU A 187 -6.92 0.46 21.56
C GLU A 187 -5.61 -0.07 20.93
N HIS A 188 -5.66 -0.64 19.73
CA HIS A 188 -4.53 -1.24 19.02
C HIS A 188 -3.98 -0.31 17.94
N THR A 189 -3.62 0.93 18.29
CA THR A 189 -3.05 1.86 17.31
C THR A 189 -1.80 1.28 16.65
N ARG A 190 -1.81 1.21 15.32
CA ARG A 190 -0.73 0.64 14.50
C ARG A 190 0.26 1.73 14.08
N PRO A 191 1.56 1.44 14.03
CA PRO A 191 2.52 2.35 13.41
C PRO A 191 2.20 2.50 11.91
N ARG A 192 2.53 3.65 11.32
CA ARG A 192 2.33 3.89 9.87
C ARG A 192 2.94 2.80 8.99
N ALA A 193 4.04 2.18 9.45
CA ALA A 193 4.72 1.12 8.73
C ALA A 193 3.84 -0.12 8.51
N LEU A 194 2.81 -0.31 9.34
CA LEU A 194 1.82 -1.39 9.24
C LEU A 194 0.49 -0.94 8.61
N ARG A 195 0.39 0.30 8.14
CA ARG A 195 -0.78 0.83 7.44
C ARG A 195 -0.50 0.93 5.94
N ALA A 196 -1.34 0.25 5.17
CA ALA A 196 -1.40 0.38 3.73
C ALA A 196 -2.75 0.98 3.33
N VAL A 197 -2.77 1.64 2.18
CA VAL A 197 -4.00 2.04 1.50
C VAL A 197 -4.01 1.44 0.10
N GLY A 198 -5.15 0.96 -0.34
CA GLY A 198 -5.31 0.50 -1.71
C GLY A 198 -6.69 0.82 -2.23
N GLY A 199 -6.91 0.67 -3.53
CA GLY A 199 -8.24 0.87 -4.07
C GLY A 199 -8.36 0.67 -5.57
N PHE A 200 -9.62 0.66 -6.02
CA PHE A 200 -10.02 0.34 -7.38
C PHE A 200 -10.57 1.58 -8.10
N SER A 201 -10.12 1.84 -9.33
CA SER A 201 -10.61 2.97 -10.14
C SER A 201 -10.43 4.31 -9.42
N MET A 202 -11.53 5.03 -9.15
CA MET A 202 -11.56 6.20 -8.24
C MET A 202 -10.86 5.92 -6.89
N GLY A 203 -11.00 4.72 -6.33
CA GLY A 203 -10.28 4.31 -5.13
C GLY A 203 -8.78 4.09 -5.34
N GLY A 204 -8.35 3.75 -6.55
CA GLY A 204 -6.92 3.67 -6.90
C GLY A 204 -6.27 5.04 -6.97
N TYR A 205 -6.98 6.01 -7.56
CA TYR A 205 -6.63 7.43 -7.45
C TYR A 205 -6.60 7.89 -5.98
N GLY A 206 -7.67 7.62 -5.23
CA GLY A 206 -7.79 7.98 -3.81
C GLY A 206 -6.65 7.40 -2.97
N ALA A 207 -6.29 6.13 -3.17
CA ALA A 207 -5.20 5.50 -2.44
C ALA A 207 -3.86 6.21 -2.67
N ALA A 208 -3.57 6.61 -3.91
CA ALA A 208 -2.36 7.36 -4.23
C ALA A 208 -2.41 8.79 -3.67
N ALA A 209 -3.53 9.50 -3.83
CA ALA A 209 -3.72 10.86 -3.35
C ALA A 209 -3.61 10.94 -1.82
N LEU A 210 -4.32 10.07 -1.10
CA LEU A 210 -4.32 10.03 0.36
C LEU A 210 -2.93 9.69 0.91
N ALA A 211 -2.23 8.68 0.37
CA ALA A 211 -0.88 8.35 0.83
C ALA A 211 0.13 9.48 0.62
N LEU A 212 0.03 10.20 -0.51
CA LEU A 212 0.92 11.33 -0.81
C LEU A 212 0.63 12.58 0.01
N ARG A 213 -0.62 12.76 0.46
CA ARG A 213 -1.05 13.87 1.31
C ARG A 213 -0.91 13.58 2.80
N HIS A 214 -0.95 12.30 3.18
CA HIS A 214 -0.83 11.80 4.56
C HIS A 214 0.31 10.76 4.68
N PRO A 215 1.57 11.11 4.34
CA PRO A 215 2.71 10.19 4.39
C PRO A 215 3.07 9.73 5.82
N ASP A 216 2.53 10.40 6.83
CA ASP A 216 2.60 10.02 8.24
C ASP A 216 1.63 8.89 8.60
N LEU A 217 0.60 8.63 7.78
CA LEU A 217 -0.35 7.55 8.00
C LEU A 217 -0.02 6.28 7.23
N TYR A 218 0.42 6.37 5.98
CA TYR A 218 0.58 5.20 5.10
C TYR A 218 2.02 5.05 4.63
N THR A 219 2.47 3.81 4.38
CA THR A 219 3.77 3.52 3.74
C THR A 219 3.66 2.76 2.43
N GLN A 220 2.51 2.15 2.18
CA GLN A 220 2.29 1.28 1.02
C GLN A 220 0.98 1.61 0.32
N VAL A 221 1.05 1.68 -1.01
CA VAL A 221 -0.08 1.96 -1.89
C VAL A 221 -0.27 0.81 -2.88
N VAL A 222 -1.49 0.30 -3.00
CA VAL A 222 -1.87 -0.60 -4.10
C VAL A 222 -3.02 0.01 -4.90
N SER A 223 -2.76 0.39 -6.14
CA SER A 223 -3.73 1.07 -7.00
C SER A 223 -4.12 0.16 -8.16
N TRP A 224 -5.37 -0.31 -8.18
CA TRP A 224 -5.96 -1.05 -9.28
C TRP A 224 -6.74 -0.11 -10.20
N ALA A 225 -6.33 -0.02 -11.47
CA ALA A 225 -6.91 0.85 -12.48
C ALA A 225 -7.08 2.31 -12.00
N GLY A 226 -6.13 2.80 -11.20
CA GLY A 226 -6.11 4.19 -10.76
C GLY A 226 -5.59 5.12 -11.84
N TYR A 227 -5.92 6.40 -11.68
CA TYR A 227 -5.40 7.51 -12.48
C TYR A 227 -4.63 8.45 -11.55
N PHE A 228 -3.67 9.18 -12.11
CA PHE A 228 -2.71 9.96 -11.30
C PHE A 228 -2.64 11.42 -11.72
N ARG A 229 -3.51 11.81 -12.65
CA ARG A 229 -4.00 13.17 -12.80
C ARG A 229 -5.39 13.20 -12.21
N VAL A 230 -5.70 14.23 -11.42
CA VAL A 230 -7.05 14.44 -10.92
C VAL A 230 -8.07 14.43 -12.07
N ASP A 231 -9.10 13.62 -11.91
CA ASP A 231 -10.27 13.53 -12.76
C ASP A 231 -11.46 13.97 -11.91
N ASP A 232 -11.89 15.22 -12.03
CA ASP A 232 -12.90 15.81 -11.13
C ASP A 232 -14.17 16.18 -11.91
N PRO A 233 -14.98 15.19 -12.33
CA PRO A 233 -16.17 15.44 -13.15
C PRO A 233 -17.30 16.15 -12.40
N TYR A 234 -17.30 16.08 -11.07
CA TYR A 234 -18.34 16.71 -10.23
C TYR A 234 -17.88 18.00 -9.54
N GLY A 235 -16.63 18.43 -9.75
CA GLY A 235 -16.10 19.66 -9.19
C GLY A 235 -15.89 19.61 -7.67
N VAL A 236 -15.60 18.42 -7.14
CA VAL A 236 -15.33 18.16 -5.71
C VAL A 236 -14.28 19.12 -5.19
N PHE A 237 -13.21 19.37 -5.94
CA PHE A 237 -12.08 20.18 -5.49
C PHE A 237 -12.20 21.66 -5.88
N GLY A 238 -13.32 22.06 -6.49
CA GLY A 238 -13.54 23.43 -6.94
C GLY A 238 -12.58 23.85 -8.07
N GLY A 239 -12.09 25.09 -8.00
CA GLY A 239 -11.34 25.71 -9.09
C GLY A 239 -9.86 25.31 -9.20
N ASP A 240 -9.24 24.81 -8.14
CA ASP A 240 -7.84 24.38 -8.12
C ASP A 240 -7.71 22.92 -7.68
N THR A 241 -7.67 22.04 -8.66
CA THR A 241 -7.54 20.59 -8.45
C THR A 241 -6.07 20.15 -8.33
N GLY A 242 -5.11 21.07 -8.51
CA GLY A 242 -3.67 20.78 -8.51
C GLY A 242 -3.18 20.08 -7.24
N PRO A 243 -3.57 20.53 -6.02
CA PRO A 243 -3.20 19.90 -4.75
C PRO A 243 -3.80 18.50 -4.53
N HIS A 244 -4.68 18.03 -5.40
CA HIS A 244 -5.29 16.70 -5.33
C HIS A 244 -4.73 15.75 -6.39
N SER A 245 -3.93 16.23 -7.34
CA SER A 245 -3.32 15.41 -8.41
C SER A 245 -2.07 14.65 -7.91
N PRO A 246 -2.07 13.30 -7.83
CA PRO A 246 -0.92 12.52 -7.34
C PRO A 246 0.41 12.85 -8.03
N ASP A 247 0.41 13.06 -9.35
CA ASP A 247 1.61 13.39 -10.12
C ASP A 247 2.24 14.75 -9.76
N ARG A 248 1.49 15.65 -9.11
CA ARG A 248 1.99 16.94 -8.61
C ARG A 248 2.48 16.87 -7.17
N LEU A 249 2.11 15.83 -6.42
CA LEU A 249 2.41 15.69 -4.99
C LEU A 249 3.78 15.03 -4.70
N LEU A 250 4.43 14.47 -5.73
CA LEU A 250 5.71 13.76 -5.60
C LEU A 250 6.92 14.67 -5.23
N GLY A 251 6.71 15.98 -5.18
CA GLY A 251 7.70 16.97 -4.75
C GLY A 251 7.76 17.19 -3.24
N SER A 252 6.74 16.75 -2.50
CA SER A 252 6.62 16.98 -1.06
C SER A 252 7.70 16.23 -0.25
N GLN A 253 8.10 16.79 0.89
CA GLN A 253 8.99 16.08 1.81
C GLN A 253 8.23 14.92 2.47
N GLY A 254 8.93 13.84 2.79
CA GLY A 254 8.35 12.69 3.50
C GLY A 254 7.58 11.67 2.65
N VAL A 255 7.47 11.86 1.34
CA VAL A 255 6.77 10.89 0.46
C VAL A 255 7.71 9.86 -0.19
N ARG A 256 9.03 10.02 -0.05
CA ARG A 256 10.02 9.25 -0.84
C ARG A 256 10.14 7.78 -0.43
N ASP A 257 9.77 7.46 0.80
CA ASP A 257 9.75 6.12 1.35
C ASP A 257 8.42 5.39 1.09
N LEU A 258 7.42 6.06 0.50
CA LEU A 258 6.21 5.41 0.02
C LEU A 258 6.54 4.41 -1.09
N ARG A 259 5.89 3.26 -1.02
CA ARG A 259 5.99 2.20 -2.02
C ARG A 259 4.68 2.07 -2.76
N PHE A 260 4.74 1.86 -4.08
CA PHE A 260 3.56 1.73 -4.93
C PHE A 260 3.54 0.39 -5.67
N MET A 261 2.38 -0.25 -5.70
CA MET A 261 2.05 -1.25 -6.71
C MET A 261 0.92 -0.72 -7.57
N LEU A 262 1.15 -0.62 -8.88
CA LEU A 262 0.19 -0.10 -9.84
C LEU A 262 -0.27 -1.24 -10.75
N VAL A 263 -1.56 -1.52 -10.75
CA VAL A 263 -2.15 -2.60 -11.53
C VAL A 263 -3.09 -2.01 -12.56
N GLU A 264 -2.93 -2.36 -13.83
CA GLU A 264 -3.75 -1.83 -14.93
C GLU A 264 -4.07 -2.93 -15.94
N GLY A 265 -5.35 -3.14 -16.26
CA GLY A 265 -5.75 -4.13 -17.26
C GLY A 265 -5.21 -3.78 -18.66
N THR A 266 -4.73 -4.78 -19.41
CA THR A 266 -4.18 -4.53 -20.77
C THR A 266 -5.18 -3.95 -21.76
N GLU A 267 -6.48 -4.06 -21.48
CA GLU A 267 -7.60 -3.61 -22.33
C GLU A 267 -8.43 -2.51 -21.65
N ASP A 268 -7.93 -1.93 -20.55
CA ASP A 268 -8.65 -0.89 -19.79
C ASP A 268 -8.54 0.49 -20.45
N HIS A 269 -9.50 0.79 -21.32
CA HIS A 269 -9.62 2.08 -22.01
C HIS A 269 -10.68 3.00 -21.40
N THR A 270 -10.97 2.84 -20.11
CA THR A 270 -12.00 3.65 -19.43
C THR A 270 -11.67 5.14 -19.57
N PRO A 271 -12.59 5.96 -20.10
CA PRO A 271 -12.33 7.37 -20.38
C PRO A 271 -12.25 8.19 -19.08
N LEU A 272 -11.35 9.17 -19.08
CA LEU A 272 -11.22 10.22 -18.08
C LEU A 272 -11.55 11.57 -18.76
N GLN A 273 -11.77 12.65 -18.01
CA GLN A 273 -11.87 14.01 -18.55
C GLN A 273 -10.67 14.35 -19.46
N ARG A 274 -9.49 13.81 -19.13
CA ARG A 274 -8.30 13.88 -19.96
C ARG A 274 -7.68 12.51 -20.20
N GLY A 275 -8.04 11.90 -21.32
CA GLY A 275 -7.44 10.64 -21.77
C GLY A 275 -8.23 9.43 -21.28
N SER A 276 -7.53 8.43 -20.80
CA SER A 276 -8.08 7.17 -20.30
C SER A 276 -7.18 6.58 -19.23
N ILE A 277 -7.68 5.58 -18.50
CA ILE A 277 -6.86 4.80 -17.56
C ILE A 277 -5.69 4.10 -18.28
N HIS A 278 -5.86 3.66 -19.53
CA HIS A 278 -4.80 3.03 -20.30
C HIS A 278 -3.49 3.85 -20.32
N GLY A 279 -2.41 3.27 -19.78
CA GLY A 279 -1.08 3.86 -19.69
C GLY A 279 -0.84 4.75 -18.47
N GLU A 280 -1.82 4.95 -17.58
CA GLU A 280 -1.63 5.76 -16.37
C GLU A 280 -0.67 5.08 -15.39
N ALA A 281 -0.72 3.75 -15.25
CA ALA A 281 0.19 3.02 -14.37
C ALA A 281 1.65 3.14 -14.85
N GLU A 282 1.93 2.94 -16.13
CA GLU A 282 3.27 3.08 -16.70
C GLU A 282 3.79 4.52 -16.57
N ARG A 283 2.94 5.50 -16.90
CA ARG A 283 3.30 6.92 -16.80
C ARG A 283 3.67 7.30 -15.37
N PHE A 284 2.85 6.94 -14.39
CA PHE A 284 3.08 7.31 -13.00
C PHE A 284 4.26 6.53 -12.41
N ALA A 285 4.43 5.26 -12.76
CA ALA A 285 5.63 4.49 -12.40
C ALA A 285 6.92 5.17 -12.89
N GLY A 286 6.92 5.76 -14.10
CA GLY A 286 8.04 6.57 -14.58
C GLY A 286 8.38 7.74 -13.65
N LEU A 287 7.36 8.50 -13.23
CA LEU A 287 7.53 9.64 -12.32
C LEU A 287 8.04 9.25 -10.92
N LEU A 288 7.58 8.10 -10.41
CA LEU A 288 8.03 7.50 -9.15
C LEU A 288 9.49 7.05 -9.25
N THR A 289 9.85 6.38 -10.35
CA THR A 289 11.21 5.87 -10.61
C THR A 289 12.21 7.01 -10.74
N GLU A 290 11.87 8.08 -11.48
CA GLU A 290 12.69 9.31 -11.58
C GLU A 290 13.02 9.92 -10.21
N ARG A 291 12.20 9.62 -9.21
CA ARG A 291 12.29 10.12 -7.84
C ARG A 291 12.92 9.12 -6.88
N GLY A 292 13.38 7.98 -7.36
CA GLY A 292 13.97 6.91 -6.54
C GLY A 292 12.98 6.25 -5.59
N MET A 293 11.68 6.35 -5.88
CA MET A 293 10.63 5.70 -5.10
C MET A 293 10.49 4.24 -5.51
N THR A 294 10.03 3.39 -4.60
CA THR A 294 9.80 1.97 -4.89
C THR A 294 8.48 1.82 -5.62
N VAL A 295 8.50 1.26 -6.83
CA VAL A 295 7.29 0.99 -7.61
C VAL A 295 7.37 -0.39 -8.28
N ALA A 296 6.25 -1.10 -8.28
CA ALA A 296 6.00 -2.29 -9.09
C ALA A 296 4.78 -2.04 -9.99
N THR A 297 4.80 -2.54 -11.22
CA THR A 297 3.66 -2.49 -12.14
C THR A 297 3.22 -3.89 -12.54
N LEU A 298 1.92 -4.10 -12.70
CA LEU A 298 1.35 -5.35 -13.20
C LEU A 298 0.26 -5.07 -14.22
N HIS A 299 0.30 -5.78 -15.35
CA HIS A 299 -0.65 -5.63 -16.45
C HIS A 299 -1.40 -6.93 -16.72
N PRO A 300 -2.39 -7.31 -15.89
CA PRO A 300 -3.20 -8.50 -16.16
C PRO A 300 -4.03 -8.32 -17.43
N HIS A 301 -4.22 -9.43 -18.17
CA HIS A 301 -5.16 -9.43 -19.29
C HIS A 301 -6.59 -9.14 -18.82
N GLY A 302 -7.28 -8.25 -19.53
CA GLY A 302 -8.67 -7.85 -19.24
C GLY A 302 -8.85 -6.33 -19.13
N GLY A 303 -10.07 -5.91 -18.82
CA GLY A 303 -10.49 -4.51 -18.79
C GLY A 303 -10.70 -3.96 -17.38
N HIS A 304 -11.64 -3.01 -17.27
CA HIS A 304 -11.94 -2.28 -16.05
C HIS A 304 -12.94 -3.02 -15.15
N ASP A 305 -12.53 -4.17 -14.61
CA ASP A 305 -13.43 -5.03 -13.84
C ASP A 305 -12.70 -5.85 -12.75
N PHE A 306 -13.48 -6.32 -11.78
CA PHE A 306 -12.96 -7.15 -10.68
C PHE A 306 -12.36 -8.47 -11.16
N THR A 307 -12.84 -9.07 -12.26
CA THR A 307 -12.25 -10.31 -12.78
C THR A 307 -10.79 -10.10 -13.19
N THR A 308 -10.49 -8.93 -13.74
CA THR A 308 -9.15 -8.50 -14.12
C THR A 308 -8.31 -8.19 -12.88
N TRP A 309 -8.83 -7.37 -11.96
CA TRP A 309 -8.08 -6.94 -10.77
C TRP A 309 -7.77 -8.09 -9.80
N LYS A 310 -8.72 -9.00 -9.56
CA LYS A 310 -8.55 -10.14 -8.65
C LYS A 310 -7.39 -11.07 -9.03
N ARG A 311 -7.01 -11.12 -10.32
CA ARG A 311 -5.85 -11.92 -10.80
C ARG A 311 -4.53 -11.45 -10.20
N SER A 312 -4.45 -10.19 -9.79
CA SER A 312 -3.26 -9.57 -9.21
C SER A 312 -3.17 -9.65 -7.69
N PHE A 313 -4.22 -10.15 -7.01
CA PHE A 313 -4.23 -10.22 -5.55
C PHE A 313 -3.05 -11.03 -4.97
N PRO A 314 -2.57 -12.11 -5.61
CA PRO A 314 -1.34 -12.75 -5.20
C PRO A 314 -0.16 -11.79 -5.09
N ASP A 315 0.16 -11.10 -6.18
CA ASP A 315 1.30 -10.18 -6.27
C ASP A 315 1.11 -8.96 -5.36
N ALA A 316 -0.12 -8.44 -5.26
CA ALA A 316 -0.45 -7.33 -4.37
C ALA A 316 -0.21 -7.66 -2.90
N VAL A 317 -0.59 -8.87 -2.46
CA VAL A 317 -0.34 -9.29 -1.08
C VAL A 317 1.14 -9.56 -0.84
N ASP A 318 1.85 -10.15 -1.80
CA ASP A 318 3.30 -10.36 -1.65
C ASP A 318 4.05 -9.02 -1.57
N PHE A 319 3.61 -8.01 -2.32
CA PHE A 319 4.10 -6.63 -2.23
C PHE A 319 3.86 -6.02 -0.84
N LEU A 320 2.63 -6.11 -0.33
CA LEU A 320 2.26 -5.60 1.00
C LEU A 320 3.05 -6.28 2.13
N VAL A 321 3.16 -7.60 2.07
CA VAL A 321 3.89 -8.42 3.03
C VAL A 321 5.37 -8.07 3.04
N SER A 322 5.98 -7.85 1.87
CA SER A 322 7.35 -7.38 1.76
C SER A 322 7.56 -6.05 2.49
N GLY A 323 6.63 -5.09 2.36
CA GLY A 323 6.76 -3.81 3.07
C GLY A 323 6.55 -3.92 4.57
N TRP A 324 5.52 -4.64 5.02
CA TRP A 324 5.26 -4.82 6.45
C TRP A 324 6.39 -5.60 7.15
N SER A 325 6.95 -6.62 6.50
CA SER A 325 8.04 -7.44 7.06
C SER A 325 9.41 -6.73 7.04
N SER A 326 9.54 -5.65 6.28
CA SER A 326 10.78 -4.85 6.21
C SER A 326 10.76 -3.63 7.14
N ALA A 327 9.66 -3.42 7.86
CA ALA A 327 9.57 -2.36 8.86
C ALA A 327 10.54 -2.66 10.01
N PRO A 328 11.35 -1.68 10.46
CA PRO A 328 12.23 -1.85 11.61
C PRO A 328 11.47 -1.97 12.93
#